data_AF-A0A7C7HWP5-F1
#
_entry.id   AF-A0A7C7HWP5-F1
#
_cell.length_a   1.000
_cell.length_b   1.000
_cell.length_c   1.000
_cell.angle_alpha   90.00
_cell.angle_beta   90.00
_cell.angle_gamma   90.00
#
_symmetry.space_group_name_H-M   'P 1'
#
loop_
_entity.id
_entity.type
_entity.pdbx_description
1 polymer ?
#
loop_
_entity_poly.entity_id
_entity_poly.type
_entity_poly.pdbx_seq_one_letter_code
_entity_poly.pdbx_strand_id
1 'polypeptide(L)'
;MSNKLNIISPLDGRYANSVKDLSDTFSESALMGYRLKIEIEYLIALGNEKAIKDLQSFSKDEQSRLRKIYENFNSTAAEKVKEIEATTNHDVKAIEYYIQGKTKKAL
;
A
#
# COMPACT_ATOMS: atom_id res chain seq x y z
N MET A 1 -21.69 13.55 -6.19
CA MET A 1 -22.14 12.29 -5.55
C MET A 1 -22.70 11.39 -6.63
N SER A 2 -22.20 10.16 -6.75
CA SER A 2 -22.73 9.15 -7.68
C SER A 2 -24.15 8.77 -7.28
N ASN A 3 -25.10 8.84 -8.22
CA ASN A 3 -26.44 8.29 -8.00
C ASN A 3 -26.32 6.77 -7.94
N LYS A 4 -26.75 6.13 -6.85
CA LYS A 4 -26.70 4.67 -6.68
C LYS A 4 -27.36 3.90 -7.84
N LEU A 5 -28.31 4.52 -8.55
CA LEU A 5 -28.98 3.94 -9.72
C LEU A 5 -28.11 3.87 -10.98
N ASN A 6 -27.00 4.61 -11.04
CA ASN A 6 -26.09 4.65 -12.20
C ASN A 6 -24.82 3.80 -11.97
N ILE A 7 -24.69 3.14 -10.83
CA ILE A 7 -23.56 2.24 -10.55
C ILE A 7 -23.73 0.98 -11.41
N ILE A 8 -22.70 0.63 -12.17
CA ILE A 8 -22.72 -0.53 -13.08
C ILE A 8 -22.81 -1.85 -12.30
N SER A 9 -21.96 -2.00 -11.28
CA SER A 9 -21.92 -3.19 -10.43
C SER A 9 -22.95 -3.10 -9.30
N PRO A 10 -23.85 -4.08 -9.14
CA PRO A 10 -24.78 -4.07 -8.01
C PRO A 10 -24.08 -4.33 -6.67
N LEU A 11 -22.85 -4.88 -6.67
CA LEU A 11 -22.07 -5.11 -5.46
C LEU A 11 -21.72 -3.79 -4.75
N ASP A 12 -21.47 -2.73 -5.52
CA ASP A 12 -21.15 -1.39 -5.00
C ASP A 12 -22.41 -0.51 -4.80
N GLY A 13 -23.60 -1.04 -5.14
CA GLY A 13 -24.89 -0.35 -5.09
C GLY A 13 -25.94 -1.10 -4.29
N ARG A 14 -26.77 -1.89 -4.98
CA ARG A 14 -27.91 -2.64 -4.39
C ARG A 14 -27.50 -3.55 -3.24
N TYR A 15 -26.34 -4.20 -3.36
CA TYR A 15 -25.85 -5.19 -2.40
C TYR A 15 -24.70 -4.67 -1.53
N ALA A 16 -24.36 -3.37 -1.59
CA ALA A 16 -23.24 -2.78 -0.87
C ALA A 16 -23.28 -3.08 0.64
N ASN A 17 -24.46 -3.02 1.27
CA ASN A 17 -24.60 -3.32 2.69
C ASN A 17 -24.30 -4.79 3.02
N SER A 18 -24.60 -5.71 2.10
CA SER A 18 -24.39 -7.16 2.28
C SER A 18 -22.93 -7.57 2.11
N VAL A 19 -22.14 -6.77 1.37
CA VAL A 19 -20.73 -7.07 1.06
C VAL A 19 -19.76 -6.03 1.60
N LYS A 20 -20.21 -5.09 2.45
CA LYS A 20 -19.40 -3.96 2.92
C LYS A 20 -18.06 -4.40 3.53
N ASP A 21 -18.04 -5.50 4.26
CA ASP A 21 -16.85 -6.00 4.97
C ASP A 21 -15.81 -6.57 3.98
N LEU A 22 -16.22 -6.92 2.76
CA LEU A 22 -15.29 -7.35 1.70
C LEU A 22 -14.42 -6.20 1.19
N SER A 23 -14.86 -4.94 1.35
CA SER A 23 -14.11 -3.78 0.89
C SER A 23 -12.77 -3.61 1.62
N ASP A 24 -12.67 -4.11 2.86
CA ASP A 24 -11.42 -4.11 3.63
C ASP A 24 -10.36 -5.05 3.05
N THR A 25 -10.74 -5.95 2.13
CA THR A 25 -9.83 -6.93 1.51
C THR A 25 -9.74 -6.79 -0.02
N PHE A 26 -10.86 -6.49 -0.68
CA PHE A 26 -10.99 -6.54 -2.14
C PHE A 26 -11.15 -5.18 -2.82
N SER A 27 -11.04 -4.08 -2.07
CA SER A 27 -10.99 -2.74 -2.66
C SER A 27 -9.60 -2.41 -3.21
N GLU A 28 -9.53 -1.40 -4.08
CA GLU A 28 -8.24 -0.86 -4.54
C GLU A 28 -7.37 -0.34 -3.38
N SER A 29 -7.99 0.31 -2.39
CA SER A 29 -7.29 0.75 -1.17
C SER A 29 -6.71 -0.44 -0.39
N ALA A 30 -7.49 -1.52 -0.23
CA ALA A 30 -6.99 -2.74 0.41
C ALA A 30 -5.81 -3.32 -0.37
N LEU A 31 -5.91 -3.43 -1.69
CA LEU A 31 -4.83 -3.90 -2.55
C LEU A 31 -3.55 -3.07 -2.38
N MET A 32 -3.66 -1.74 -2.33
CA MET A 32 -2.52 -0.86 -2.06
C MET A 32 -1.89 -1.10 -0.69
N GLY A 33 -2.71 -1.22 0.36
CA GLY A 33 -2.25 -1.51 1.72
C GLY A 33 -1.50 -2.85 1.81
N TYR A 34 -2.03 -3.89 1.17
CA TYR A 34 -1.37 -5.20 1.10
C TYR A 34 -0.07 -5.15 0.30
N ARG A 35 -0.03 -4.42 -0.82
CA ARG A 35 1.21 -4.21 -1.60
C ARG A 35 2.28 -3.51 -0.78
N LEU A 36 1.93 -2.43 -0.07
CA LEU A 36 2.85 -1.75 0.86
C LEU A 36 3.41 -2.71 1.90
N LYS A 37 2.54 -3.52 2.52
CA LYS A 37 2.95 -4.51 3.51
C LYS A 37 3.97 -5.50 2.93
N ILE A 38 3.69 -6.07 1.75
CA ILE A 38 4.57 -7.06 1.13
C ILE A 38 5.91 -6.45 0.75
N GLU A 39 5.94 -5.28 0.11
CA GLU A 39 7.19 -4.62 -0.29
C GLU A 39 8.06 -4.28 0.93
N ILE A 40 7.45 -3.80 2.02
CA ILE A 40 8.16 -3.45 3.25
C ILE A 40 8.70 -4.70 3.96
N GLU A 41 7.88 -5.75 4.12
CA GLU A 41 8.35 -6.99 4.74
C GLU A 41 9.41 -7.69 3.89
N TYR A 42 9.31 -7.59 2.57
CA TYR A 42 10.34 -8.08 1.66
C TYR A 42 11.66 -7.31 1.83
N LEU A 43 11.63 -5.97 1.91
CA LEU A 43 12.82 -5.17 2.19
C LEU A 43 13.47 -5.56 3.53
N ILE A 44 12.66 -5.74 4.59
CA ILE A 44 13.16 -6.19 5.90
C ILE A 44 13.79 -7.58 5.77
N ALA A 45 13.16 -8.50 5.03
CA ALA A 45 13.68 -9.84 4.81
C ALA A 45 15.02 -9.81 4.05
N LEU A 46 15.16 -8.97 3.02
CA LEU A 46 16.40 -8.79 2.28
C LEU A 46 17.54 -8.29 3.18
N GLY A 47 17.28 -7.34 4.08
CA GLY A 47 18.30 -6.88 5.03
C GLY A 47 18.77 -7.96 6.01
N ASN A 48 17.96 -8.99 6.25
CA ASN A 48 18.33 -10.13 7.10
C ASN A 48 19.01 -11.27 6.32
N GLU A 49 19.04 -11.20 4.98
CA GLU A 49 19.67 -12.22 4.14
C GLU A 49 21.19 -12.05 4.13
N LYS A 50 21.91 -13.01 4.71
CA LYS A 50 23.37 -12.95 4.88
C LYS A 50 24.14 -12.99 3.55
N ALA A 51 23.52 -13.52 2.49
CA ALA A 51 24.13 -13.53 1.16
C ALA A 51 24.22 -12.13 0.54
N ILE A 52 23.36 -11.19 0.95
CA ILE A 52 23.31 -9.83 0.40
C ILE A 52 24.19 -8.90 1.25
N LYS A 53 25.46 -8.77 0.87
CA LYS A 53 26.45 -8.02 1.66
C LYS A 53 26.27 -6.49 1.61
N ASP A 54 25.64 -5.99 0.54
CA ASP A 54 25.49 -4.55 0.31
C ASP A 54 24.30 -3.94 1.05
N LEU A 55 23.43 -4.77 1.65
CA LEU A 55 22.29 -4.34 2.44
C LEU A 55 22.44 -4.82 3.88
N GLN A 56 22.70 -3.89 4.80
CA GLN A 56 22.77 -4.20 6.22
C GLN A 56 21.38 -4.49 6.80
N SER A 57 21.34 -5.37 7.80
CA SER A 57 20.11 -5.64 8.56
C SER A 57 19.61 -4.38 9.25
N PHE A 58 18.31 -4.14 9.14
CA PHE A 58 17.63 -3.07 9.84
C PHE A 58 17.55 -3.37 11.34
N SER A 59 17.88 -2.39 12.17
CA SER A 59 17.64 -2.46 13.62
C SER A 59 16.14 -2.63 13.92
N LYS A 60 15.80 -3.09 15.14
CA LYS A 60 14.40 -3.26 15.55
C LYS A 60 13.59 -1.97 15.43
N ASP A 61 14.21 -0.83 15.74
CA ASP A 61 13.57 0.48 15.63
C ASP A 61 13.33 0.90 14.18
N GLU A 62 14.28 0.62 13.28
CA GLU A 62 14.11 0.84 11.84
C GLU A 62 13.01 -0.04 11.26
N GLN A 63 12.99 -1.33 11.61
CA GLN A 63 11.91 -2.23 11.20
C GLN A 63 10.55 -1.73 11.71
N SER A 64 10.46 -1.29 12.96
CA SER A 64 9.20 -0.71 13.50
C SER A 64 8.78 0.54 12.73
N ARG A 65 9.73 1.42 12.37
CA ARG A 65 9.45 2.61 11.56
C ARG A 65 8.96 2.26 10.15
N LEU A 66 9.54 1.23 9.53
CA LEU A 66 9.11 0.74 8.23
C LEU A 66 7.69 0.16 8.30
N ARG A 67 7.41 -0.72 9.27
CA ARG A 67 6.08 -1.33 9.46
C ARG A 67 4.97 -0.31 9.69
N LYS A 68 5.28 0.76 10.43
CA LYS A 68 4.36 1.90 10.63
C LYS A 68 3.85 2.53 9.34
N ILE A 69 4.54 2.36 8.20
CA ILE A 69 4.07 2.87 6.91
C ILE A 69 2.79 2.16 6.48
N TYR A 70 2.75 0.81 6.52
CA TYR A 70 1.55 0.06 6.16
C TYR A 70 0.55 -0.03 7.31
N GLU A 71 0.99 -0.01 8.58
CA GLU A 71 0.08 -0.05 9.74
C GLU A 71 -0.78 1.22 9.86
N ASN A 72 -0.25 2.37 9.41
CA ASN A 72 -0.99 3.63 9.40
C ASN A 72 -1.57 3.97 8.01
N PHE A 73 -1.66 2.98 7.11
CA PHE A 73 -2.23 3.20 5.79
C PHE A 73 -3.73 3.51 5.91
N ASN A 74 -4.17 4.59 5.26
CA ASN A 74 -5.52 5.12 5.32
C ASN A 74 -5.92 5.75 3.99
N SER A 75 -7.13 6.31 3.90
CA SER A 75 -7.64 6.94 2.67
C SER A 75 -6.72 8.05 2.14
N THR A 76 -6.19 8.90 3.01
CA THR A 76 -5.23 9.96 2.61
C THR A 76 -3.93 9.38 2.07
N ALA A 77 -3.47 8.24 2.59
CA ALA A 77 -2.32 7.54 2.04
C ALA A 77 -2.63 6.93 0.66
N ALA A 78 -3.81 6.34 0.49
CA ALA A 78 -4.25 5.79 -0.79
C ALA A 78 -4.37 6.89 -1.87
N GLU A 79 -4.92 8.06 -1.54
CA GLU A 79 -4.99 9.21 -2.44
C GLU A 79 -3.59 9.65 -2.90
N LYS A 80 -2.60 9.71 -1.99
CA LYS A 80 -1.20 10.01 -2.35
C LYS A 80 -0.60 8.98 -3.29
N VAL A 81 -0.92 7.68 -3.11
CA VAL A 81 -0.48 6.65 -4.05
C VAL A 81 -1.10 6.88 -5.43
N LYS A 82 -2.40 7.24 -5.51
CA LYS A 82 -3.06 7.59 -6.78
C LYS A 82 -2.46 8.83 -7.44
N GLU A 83 -2.06 9.84 -6.67
CA GLU A 83 -1.38 11.04 -7.20
C GLU A 83 -0.05 10.67 -7.86
N ILE A 84 0.74 9.79 -7.23
CA ILE A 84 1.98 9.28 -7.81
C ILE A 84 1.69 8.43 -9.05
N GLU A 85 0.70 7.55 -8.98
CA GLU A 85 0.27 6.69 -10.09
C GLU A 85 -0.15 7.50 -11.32
N ALA A 86 -0.78 8.66 -11.13
CA ALA A 86 -1.14 9.54 -12.24
C ALA A 86 0.07 10.02 -13.06
N THR A 87 1.26 10.06 -12.46
CA THR A 87 2.51 10.42 -13.14
C THR A 87 3.23 9.18 -13.68
N THR A 88 3.23 8.06 -12.95
CA THR A 88 3.92 6.83 -13.38
C THR A 88 3.13 6.01 -14.39
N ASN A 89 1.81 6.15 -14.41
CA ASN A 89 0.85 5.27 -15.06
C ASN A 89 1.07 3.78 -14.71
N HIS A 90 1.54 3.52 -13.49
CA HIS A 90 1.84 2.19 -12.98
C HIS A 90 1.68 2.13 -11.47
N ASP A 91 0.74 1.31 -11.02
CA ASP A 91 0.33 1.13 -9.63
C ASP A 91 1.47 0.63 -8.70
N VAL A 92 2.18 -0.44 -9.05
CA VAL A 92 3.29 -0.98 -8.25
C VAL A 92 4.44 0.03 -8.17
N LYS A 93 4.74 0.75 -9.27
CA LYS A 93 5.77 1.80 -9.23
C LYS A 93 5.39 2.96 -8.30
N ALA A 94 4.10 3.28 -8.24
CA ALA A 94 3.60 4.29 -7.31
C ALA A 94 3.77 3.86 -5.84
N ILE A 95 3.61 2.57 -5.53
CA ILE A 95 3.90 2.02 -4.21
C ILE A 95 5.39 2.18 -3.86
N GLU A 96 6.29 1.85 -4.78
CA GLU A 96 7.74 2.02 -4.58
C GLU A 96 8.09 3.49 -4.26
N TYR A 97 7.60 4.42 -5.07
CA TYR A 97 7.83 5.86 -4.86
C TYR A 97 7.17 6.39 -3.58
N TYR A 98 6.01 5.85 -3.20
CA TYR A 98 5.39 6.17 -1.92
C TYR A 98 6.29 5.73 -0.75
N ILE A 99 6.84 4.51 -0.79
CA ILE A 99 7.77 4.01 0.24
C ILE A 99 9.02 4.89 0.28
N GLN A 100 9.63 5.17 -0.87
CA GLN A 100 10.81 6.06 -0.97
C GLN A 100 10.56 7.43 -0.35
N GLY A 101 9.40 8.04 -0.62
CA GLY A 101 9.01 9.33 -0.02
C GLY A 101 8.81 9.29 1.50
N LYS A 102 8.62 8.11 2.10
CA LYS A 102 8.52 7.90 3.55
C LYS A 102 9.87 7.60 4.20
N THR A 103 10.88 7.26 3.42
CA THR A 103 12.23 6.92 3.90
C THR A 103 13.22 8.06 3.64
N LYS A 104 14.05 8.41 4.63
CA LYS A 104 15.08 9.46 4.48
C LYS A 104 16.35 9.00 3.74
N LYS A 105 16.52 7.69 3.57
CA LYS A 105 17.59 7.11 2.75
C LYS A 105 17.04 6.95 1.33
N ALA A 106 17.84 7.33 0.33
CA ALA A 106 17.66 6.77 -1.00
C ALA A 106 17.80 5.25 -0.83
N LEU A 107 16.70 4.53 -1.07
CA LEU A 107 16.71 3.09 -1.29
C LEU A 107 17.37 2.81 -2.64
#